data_AF-A0A2G2R2U1-F1
#
_entry.id   AF-A0A2G2R2U1-F1
#
_cell.length_a   1.000
_cell.length_b   1.000
_cell.length_c   1.000
_cell.angle_alpha   90.00
_cell.angle_beta   90.00
_cell.angle_gamma   90.00
#
_symmetry.space_group_name_H-M   'P 1'
#
loop_
_entity.id
_entity.type
_entity.pdbx_description
1 polymer ?
#
loop_
_entity_poly.entity_id
_entity_poly.type
_entity_poly.pdbx_seq_one_letter_code
_entity_poly.pdbx_strand_id
1 'polypeptide(L)'
;MKAYLNQAKPKRLNVMQTFKLTPKPRSDYRKEVIEIKKRCTLEKHGYRHNKIVYGFCEELPDLAELQSLGLNIEEITFDKAQMNLMNGLIGRGRAKSKIDHLKFDREENGADNEPEEASTEQKLADLNNSIQAAKEALGITGILKILKF
;
A
#
# COMPACT_ATOMS: atom_id res chain seq x y z
N MET A 1 25.87 44.39 7.40
CA MET A 1 24.57 43.92 6.84
C MET A 1 24.74 42.53 6.28
N LYS A 2 24.29 41.48 6.98
CA LYS A 2 24.16 40.12 6.42
C LYS A 2 22.68 39.78 6.44
N ALA A 3 22.03 39.95 5.29
CA ALA A 3 20.67 39.47 5.09
C ALA A 3 20.75 37.95 4.88
N TYR A 4 20.27 37.19 5.85
CA TYR A 4 20.03 35.76 5.69
C TYR A 4 18.85 35.61 4.73
N LEU A 5 19.12 35.15 3.50
CA LEU A 5 18.09 34.65 2.61
C LEU A 5 17.44 33.43 3.27
N ASN A 6 16.24 33.63 3.81
CA ASN A 6 15.30 32.56 4.07
C ASN A 6 14.97 31.90 2.73
N GLN A 7 15.69 30.82 2.41
CA GLN A 7 15.29 29.91 1.34
C GLN A 7 14.01 29.21 1.81
N ALA A 8 12.86 29.77 1.43
CA ALA A 8 11.60 29.04 1.48
C ALA A 8 11.78 27.76 0.67
N LYS A 9 11.78 26.61 1.35
CA LYS A 9 11.77 25.30 0.69
C LYS A 9 10.59 25.30 -0.29
N PRO A 10 10.80 24.95 -1.58
CA PRO A 10 9.70 24.89 -2.52
C PRO A 10 8.65 23.91 -1.98
N LYS A 11 7.39 24.34 -1.98
CA LYS A 11 6.22 23.49 -1.71
C LYS A 11 6.25 22.39 -2.79
N ARG A 12 6.90 21.26 -2.48
CA ARG A 12 6.89 20.09 -3.35
C ARG A 12 5.41 19.75 -3.54
N LEU A 13 4.96 19.51 -4.77
CA LEU A 13 3.79 18.65 -4.95
C LEU A 13 4.04 17.42 -4.07
N ASN A 14 3.08 16.99 -3.26
CA ASN A 14 3.20 15.80 -2.42
C ASN A 14 3.43 14.58 -3.34
N VAL A 15 4.68 14.36 -3.75
CA VAL A 15 5.10 13.19 -4.51
C VAL A 15 5.26 12.11 -3.45
N MET A 16 4.32 11.18 -3.44
CA MET A 16 4.34 10.02 -2.57
C MET A 16 5.69 9.31 -2.68
N GLN A 17 6.40 9.27 -1.57
CA GLN A 17 7.69 8.60 -1.46
C GLN A 17 7.46 7.11 -1.28
N THR A 18 8.28 6.32 -1.96
CA THR A 18 8.21 4.86 -1.92
C THR A 18 9.48 4.32 -1.29
N PHE A 19 9.35 3.31 -0.45
CA PHE A 19 10.50 2.64 0.14
C PHE A 19 10.34 1.13 0.07
N LYS A 20 11.48 0.46 0.13
CA LYS A 20 11.55 -0.97 0.45
C LYS A 20 12.21 -1.13 1.82
N LEU A 21 11.64 -2.01 2.62
CA LEU A 21 12.19 -2.48 3.89
C LEU A 21 12.50 -3.97 3.72
N THR A 22 13.73 -4.36 3.99
CA THR A 22 14.16 -5.76 4.02
C THR A 22 14.25 -6.19 5.48
N PRO A 23 13.23 -6.85 6.05
CA PRO A 23 13.20 -7.16 7.47
C PRO A 23 14.37 -8.06 7.86
N LYS A 24 14.86 -7.90 9.09
CA LYS A 24 15.98 -8.73 9.58
C LYS A 24 15.61 -10.22 9.55
N PRO A 25 16.58 -11.11 9.28
CA PRO A 25 16.35 -12.55 9.43
C PRO A 25 15.78 -12.87 10.81
N ARG A 26 14.68 -13.65 10.85
CA ARG A 26 13.98 -14.07 12.08
C ARG A 26 13.26 -12.96 12.86
N SER A 27 13.30 -11.71 12.40
CA SER A 27 12.52 -10.61 12.97
C SER A 27 11.05 -10.69 12.54
N ASP A 28 10.15 -10.31 13.45
CA ASP A 28 8.77 -10.02 13.07
C ASP A 28 8.75 -8.68 12.33
N TYR A 29 8.67 -8.75 11.00
CA TYR A 29 8.59 -7.58 10.12
C TYR A 29 7.51 -6.58 10.54
N ARG A 30 6.45 -7.02 11.23
CA ARG A 30 5.40 -6.13 11.72
C ARG A 30 5.94 -5.11 12.72
N LYS A 31 6.88 -5.50 13.58
CA LYS A 31 7.49 -4.59 14.56
C LYS A 31 8.31 -3.51 13.88
N GLU A 32 9.08 -3.88 12.85
CA GLU A 32 9.87 -2.94 12.05
C GLU A 32 8.96 -1.96 11.29
N VAL A 33 7.85 -2.43 10.72
CA VAL A 33 6.88 -1.53 10.06
C VAL A 33 6.16 -0.63 11.07
N ILE A 34 5.82 -1.12 12.27
CA ILE A 34 5.26 -0.29 13.34
C ILE A 34 6.22 0.84 13.71
N GLU A 35 7.53 0.59 13.74
CA GLU A 35 8.52 1.62 14.05
C GLU A 35 8.55 2.71 12.97
N ILE A 36 8.48 2.33 11.69
CA ILE A 36 8.36 3.29 10.58
C ILE A 36 7.06 4.11 10.71
N LYS A 37 5.93 3.45 11.03
CA LYS A 37 4.62 4.12 11.22
C LYS A 37 4.59 5.17 12.32
N LYS A 38 5.45 5.07 13.33
CA LYS A 38 5.54 6.11 14.37
C LYS A 38 6.14 7.41 13.82
N ARG A 39 6.91 7.34 12.73
CA ARG A 39 7.72 8.44 12.21
C ARG A 39 7.19 9.01 10.90
N CYS A 40 6.40 8.24 10.15
CA CYS A 40 5.61 8.76 9.04
C CYS A 40 4.21 8.17 9.02
N THR A 41 3.29 8.94 8.47
CA THR A 41 2.00 8.41 8.02
C THR A 41 2.27 7.50 6.83
N LEU A 42 2.60 6.24 7.11
CA LEU A 42 2.47 5.22 6.08
C LEU A 42 1.02 5.29 5.62
N GLU A 43 0.82 5.50 4.31
CA GLU A 43 -0.49 5.20 3.76
C GLU A 43 -0.83 3.77 4.22
N LYS A 44 -2.11 3.49 4.47
CA LYS A 44 -2.64 2.24 5.05
C LYS A 44 -2.28 0.96 4.25
N HIS A 45 -1.32 1.04 3.33
CA HIS A 45 -1.36 0.45 2.02
C HIS A 45 0.05 0.05 1.54
N GLY A 46 0.87 -0.53 2.41
CA GLY A 46 2.04 -1.29 1.95
C GLY A 46 1.69 -2.74 1.64
N TYR A 47 2.57 -3.43 0.92
CA TYR A 47 2.46 -4.87 0.69
C TYR A 47 3.81 -5.56 0.88
N ARG A 48 3.79 -6.87 1.12
CA ARG A 48 5.00 -7.69 1.26
C ARG A 48 5.10 -8.67 0.11
N HIS A 49 6.27 -8.71 -0.52
CA HIS A 49 6.63 -9.64 -1.59
C HIS A 49 8.05 -10.17 -1.32
N ASN A 50 8.25 -11.49 -1.42
CA ASN A 50 9.55 -12.13 -1.22
C ASN A 50 10.33 -11.66 0.01
N LYS A 51 9.61 -11.56 1.14
CA LYS A 51 10.09 -11.05 2.44
C LYS A 51 10.36 -9.54 2.49
N ILE A 52 10.44 -8.85 1.37
CA ILE A 52 10.58 -7.39 1.29
C ILE A 52 9.22 -6.73 1.49
N VAL A 53 9.20 -5.68 2.28
CA VAL A 53 8.04 -4.81 2.50
C VAL A 53 8.18 -3.60 1.62
N TYR A 54 7.18 -3.33 0.79
CA TYR A 54 7.06 -2.12 -0.01
C TYR A 54 6.04 -1.21 0.66
N GLY A 55 6.41 0.04 0.88
CA GLY A 55 5.55 1.02 1.53
C GLY A 55 5.59 2.38 0.86
N PHE A 56 4.57 3.17 1.18
CA PHE A 56 4.33 4.49 0.59
C PHE A 56 4.02 5.49 1.72
N CYS A 57 4.60 6.67 1.66
CA CYS A 57 4.36 7.75 2.61
C CYS A 57 4.44 9.11 1.90
N GLU A 58 3.67 10.08 2.39
CA GLU A 58 3.73 11.46 1.87
C GLU A 58 5.10 12.10 2.13
N GLU A 59 5.67 11.84 3.31
CA GLU A 59 6.98 12.29 3.72
C GLU A 59 7.71 11.14 4.44
N LEU A 60 8.75 10.62 3.81
CA LEU A 60 9.64 9.62 4.38
C LEU A 60 10.61 10.33 5.35
N PRO A 61 10.73 9.86 6.60
CA PRO A 61 11.70 10.39 7.55
C PRO A 61 13.13 10.22 7.04
N ASP A 62 14.08 10.93 7.66
CA ASP A 62 15.49 10.81 7.30
C ASP A 62 15.95 9.34 7.32
N LEU A 63 16.55 8.91 6.20
CA LEU A 63 16.95 7.52 6.02
C LEU A 63 18.06 7.13 7.00
N ALA A 64 18.98 8.04 7.33
CA ALA A 64 20.06 7.75 8.26
C ALA A 64 19.52 7.54 9.68
N GLU A 65 18.51 8.31 10.09
CA GLU A 65 17.80 8.07 11.34
C GLU A 65 17.13 6.69 11.36
N LEU A 66 16.40 6.32 10.32
CA LEU A 66 15.73 5.01 10.26
C LEU A 66 16.73 3.85 10.25
N GLN A 67 17.84 4.00 9.53
CA GLN A 67 18.92 3.01 9.52
C GLN A 67 19.65 2.92 10.87
N SER A 68 19.74 4.01 11.63
CA SER A 68 20.32 4.03 12.98
C SER A 68 19.51 3.20 14.00
N LEU A 69 18.20 3.04 13.76
CA LEU A 69 17.33 2.10 14.50
C LEU A 69 17.58 0.64 14.10
N GLY A 70 18.52 0.42 13.19
CA GLY A 70 18.83 -0.87 12.60
C GLY A 70 17.78 -1.33 11.59
N LEU A 71 16.97 -0.44 11.01
CA LEU A 71 16.05 -0.81 9.93
C LEU A 71 16.83 -0.89 8.61
N ASN A 72 16.68 -1.99 7.88
CA ASN A 72 17.25 -2.10 6.54
C ASN A 72 16.27 -1.52 5.52
N ILE A 73 16.21 -0.19 5.47
CA ILE A 73 15.30 0.58 4.63
C ILE A 73 16.07 1.34 3.55
N GLU A 74 15.45 1.39 2.38
CA GLU A 74 15.96 2.12 1.21
C GLU A 74 14.78 2.86 0.56
N GLU A 75 14.98 4.15 0.25
CA GLU A 75 14.08 4.88 -0.65
C GLU A 75 14.25 4.34 -2.07
N ILE A 76 13.13 4.15 -2.77
CA ILE A 76 13.10 3.70 -4.15
C ILE A 76 12.33 4.71 -5.00
N THR A 77 12.65 4.76 -6.29
CA THR A 77 11.92 5.60 -7.23
C THR A 77 10.44 5.21 -7.25
N PHE A 78 9.56 6.22 -7.21
CA PHE A 78 8.13 6.00 -7.36
C PHE A 78 7.84 5.30 -8.70
N ASP A 79 7.07 4.22 -8.62
CA ASP A 79 6.61 3.47 -9.78
C ASP A 79 5.07 3.40 -9.74
N LYS A 80 4.44 3.85 -10.82
CA LYS A 80 2.98 3.83 -10.94
C LYS A 80 2.42 2.41 -10.87
N ALA A 81 3.15 1.39 -11.32
CA ALA A 81 2.74 0.00 -11.23
C ALA A 81 2.66 -0.48 -9.78
N GLN A 82 3.56 -0.01 -8.90
CA GLN A 82 3.52 -0.26 -7.46
C GLN A 82 2.23 0.27 -6.84
N MET A 83 1.84 1.50 -7.21
CA MET A 83 0.62 2.12 -6.71
C MET A 83 -0.64 1.45 -7.27
N ASN A 84 -0.66 1.12 -8.56
CA ASN A 84 -1.76 0.41 -9.19
C ASN A 84 -1.99 -0.95 -8.54
N LEU A 85 -0.91 -1.70 -8.29
CA LEU A 85 -0.98 -2.97 -7.59
C LEU A 85 -1.62 -2.80 -6.22
N MET A 86 -1.16 -1.81 -5.46
CA MET A 86 -1.70 -1.57 -4.13
C MET A 86 -3.19 -1.20 -4.15
N ASN A 87 -3.57 -0.25 -5.00
CA ASN A 87 -4.96 0.19 -5.16
C ASN A 87 -5.86 -0.97 -5.58
N GLY A 88 -5.39 -1.82 -6.51
CA GLY A 88 -6.08 -3.03 -6.92
C GLY A 88 -6.31 -3.98 -5.74
N LEU A 89 -5.27 -4.26 -4.95
CA LEU A 89 -5.35 -5.15 -3.78
C LEU A 89 -6.37 -4.66 -2.74
N ILE A 90 -6.42 -3.35 -2.47
CA ILE A 90 -7.41 -2.74 -1.57
C ILE A 90 -8.81 -2.86 -2.15
N GLY A 91 -8.96 -2.44 -3.40
CA GLY A 91 -10.24 -2.48 -4.12
C GLY A 91 -10.83 -3.89 -4.11
N ARG A 92 -10.00 -4.90 -4.35
CA ARG A 92 -10.39 -6.32 -4.32
C ARG A 92 -10.91 -6.73 -2.95
N GLY A 93 -10.25 -6.31 -1.88
CA GLY A 93 -10.70 -6.58 -0.51
C GLY A 93 -12.06 -5.94 -0.21
N ARG A 94 -12.26 -4.69 -0.62
CA ARG A 94 -13.54 -3.97 -0.45
C ARG A 94 -14.66 -4.59 -1.28
N ALA A 95 -14.39 -4.96 -2.53
CA ALA A 95 -15.38 -5.59 -3.41
C ALA A 95 -15.86 -6.93 -2.84
N LYS A 96 -14.94 -7.78 -2.34
CA LYS A 96 -15.29 -9.04 -1.66
C LYS A 96 -16.19 -8.80 -0.45
N SER A 97 -15.78 -7.91 0.45
CA SER A 97 -16.59 -7.58 1.64
C SER A 97 -17.98 -7.08 1.26
N LYS A 98 -18.09 -6.27 0.19
CA LYS A 98 -19.38 -5.78 -0.28
C LYS A 98 -20.26 -6.91 -0.83
N ILE A 99 -19.70 -7.84 -1.60
CA ILE A 99 -20.43 -9.02 -2.08
C ILE A 99 -20.95 -9.84 -0.90
N ASP A 100 -20.11 -10.08 0.11
CA ASP A 100 -20.52 -10.82 1.32
C ASP A 100 -21.69 -10.12 2.03
N HIS A 101 -21.65 -8.79 2.16
CA HIS A 101 -22.76 -8.01 2.73
C HIS A 101 -24.04 -8.09 1.89
N LEU A 102 -23.93 -7.98 0.57
CA LEU A 102 -25.10 -8.05 -0.32
C LEU A 102 -25.78 -9.42 -0.25
N LYS A 103 -24.99 -10.50 -0.18
CA LYS A 103 -25.50 -11.86 0.00
C LYS A 103 -26.22 -12.02 1.34
N PHE A 104 -25.58 -11.57 2.41
CA PHE A 104 -26.17 -11.59 3.74
C PHE A 104 -27.49 -10.81 3.80
N ASP A 105 -27.53 -9.60 3.25
CA ASP A 105 -28.76 -8.78 3.24
C ASP A 105 -29.87 -9.42 2.40
N ARG A 106 -29.53 -10.15 1.34
CA ARG A 106 -30.52 -10.89 0.56
C ARG A 106 -31.07 -12.09 1.33
N GLU A 107 -30.19 -12.87 1.94
CA GLU A 107 -30.54 -14.10 2.67
C GLU A 107 -31.32 -13.79 3.96
N GLU A 108 -30.93 -12.77 4.71
CA GLU A 108 -31.51 -12.46 6.02
C GLU A 108 -32.63 -11.40 5.97
N ASN A 109 -32.52 -10.42 5.07
CA ASN A 109 -33.45 -9.28 5.02
C ASN A 109 -34.36 -9.30 3.77
N GLY A 110 -34.19 -10.27 2.86
CA GLY A 110 -34.98 -10.36 1.63
C GLY A 110 -34.74 -9.20 0.65
N ALA A 111 -33.56 -8.57 0.71
CA ALA A 111 -33.23 -7.44 -0.13
C ALA A 111 -33.13 -7.81 -1.62
N ASP A 112 -33.77 -7.03 -2.51
CA ASP A 112 -33.62 -7.15 -3.96
C ASP A 112 -32.40 -6.35 -4.44
N ASN A 113 -31.22 -6.96 -4.31
CA ASN A 113 -29.92 -6.33 -4.59
C ASN A 113 -29.07 -7.10 -5.61
N GLU A 114 -29.67 -8.00 -6.39
CA GLU A 114 -28.99 -8.79 -7.44
C GLU A 114 -28.21 -7.92 -8.46
N PRO A 115 -28.77 -6.81 -8.99
CA PRO A 115 -28.03 -5.96 -9.92
C PRO A 115 -26.78 -5.32 -9.29
N GLU A 116 -26.85 -5.00 -8.00
CA GLU A 116 -25.73 -4.42 -7.26
C GLU A 116 -24.64 -5.46 -6.98
N GLU A 117 -25.02 -6.71 -6.68
CA GLU A 117 -24.08 -7.82 -6.58
C GLU A 117 -23.35 -8.03 -7.90
N ALA A 118 -24.08 -8.18 -9.01
CA ALA A 118 -23.50 -8.42 -10.32
C ALA A 118 -22.51 -7.30 -10.74
N SER A 119 -22.86 -6.04 -10.47
CA SER A 119 -21.96 -4.89 -10.69
C SER A 119 -20.70 -4.97 -9.82
N THR A 120 -20.84 -5.40 -8.57
CA THR A 120 -19.71 -5.56 -7.65
C THR A 120 -18.82 -6.74 -8.02
N GLU A 121 -19.39 -7.83 -8.54
CA GLU A 121 -18.66 -8.99 -9.08
C GLU A 121 -17.89 -8.63 -10.35
N GLN A 122 -18.49 -7.87 -11.28
CA GLN A 122 -17.78 -7.37 -12.46
C GLN A 122 -16.59 -6.50 -12.05
N LYS A 123 -16.81 -5.58 -11.10
CA LYS A 123 -15.73 -4.75 -10.56
C LYS A 123 -14.62 -5.59 -9.91
N LEU A 124 -14.98 -6.68 -9.23
CA LEU A 124 -14.00 -7.61 -8.66
C LEU A 124 -13.16 -8.29 -9.75
N ALA A 125 -13.76 -8.68 -10.87
CA ALA A 125 -13.06 -9.25 -12.01
C ALA A 125 -12.08 -8.22 -12.63
N ASP A 126 -12.53 -6.99 -12.85
CA ASP A 126 -11.69 -5.91 -13.40
C ASP A 126 -10.49 -5.61 -12.49
N LEU A 127 -10.71 -5.61 -11.17
CA LEU A 127 -9.65 -5.44 -10.17
C LEU A 127 -8.64 -6.59 -10.21
N ASN A 128 -9.08 -7.84 -10.41
CA ASN A 128 -8.18 -8.97 -10.55
C ASN A 128 -7.30 -8.85 -11.80
N ASN A 129 -7.87 -8.42 -12.93
CA ASN A 129 -7.12 -8.18 -14.16
C ASN A 129 -6.08 -7.06 -13.98
N SER A 130 -6.48 -5.95 -13.35
CA SER A 130 -5.57 -4.84 -13.05
C SER A 130 -4.42 -5.24 -12.11
N ILE A 131 -4.71 -6.03 -11.06
CA ILE A 131 -3.69 -6.59 -10.17
C ILE A 131 -2.71 -7.47 -10.95
N GLN A 132 -3.22 -8.30 -11.86
CA GLN A 132 -2.37 -9.19 -12.65
C GLN A 132 -1.45 -8.42 -13.59
N ALA A 133 -1.97 -7.43 -14.32
CA ALA A 133 -1.18 -6.55 -15.16
C ALA A 133 -0.11 -5.78 -14.36
N ALA A 134 -0.45 -5.31 -13.15
CA ALA A 134 0.51 -4.62 -12.29
C ALA A 134 1.61 -5.56 -11.78
N LYS A 135 1.27 -6.82 -11.46
CA LYS A 135 2.28 -7.83 -11.10
C LYS A 135 3.23 -8.12 -12.25
N GLU A 136 2.71 -8.28 -13.46
CA GLU A 136 3.51 -8.54 -14.66
C GLU A 136 4.47 -7.39 -14.95
N ALA A 137 3.99 -6.14 -14.87
CA ALA A 137 4.82 -4.94 -15.01
C ALA A 137 5.95 -4.87 -13.97
N LEU A 138 5.69 -5.38 -12.76
CA LEU A 138 6.66 -5.42 -11.65
C LEU A 138 7.51 -6.69 -11.61
N GLY A 139 7.31 -7.64 -12.54
CA GLY A 139 7.99 -8.95 -12.52
C GLY A 139 7.65 -9.81 -11.29
N ILE A 140 6.50 -9.61 -10.67
CA ILE A 140 6.06 -10.31 -9.46
C ILE A 140 5.39 -11.63 -9.84
N THR A 141 6.09 -12.75 -9.64
CA THR A 141 5.60 -14.11 -9.92
C THR A 141 5.09 -14.86 -8.68
N GLY A 142 5.08 -14.20 -7.51
CA GLY A 142 4.79 -14.83 -6.22
C GLY A 142 3.53 -14.33 -5.50
N ILE A 143 3.31 -14.86 -4.29
CA ILE A 143 2.22 -14.44 -3.41
C ILE A 143 2.54 -13.07 -2.82
N LEU A 144 1.55 -12.17 -2.89
CA LEU A 144 1.57 -10.87 -2.22
C LEU A 144 0.81 -10.96 -0.91
N LYS A 145 1.39 -10.41 0.16
CA LYS A 145 0.70 -10.26 1.43
C LYS A 145 0.43 -8.78 1.68
N ILE A 146 -0.84 -8.40 1.68
CA ILE A 146 -1.25 -7.04 2.08
C ILE A 146 -0.85 -6.85 3.54
N LEU A 147 -0.29 -5.68 3.85
CA LEU A 147 0.00 -5.34 5.22
C LEU A 147 -1.31 -4.89 5.91
N LYS A 148 -1.99 -5.84 6.56
CA LYS A 148 -3.05 -5.52 7.53
C LYS A 148 -2.37 -5.07 8.83
N PHE A 149 -2.56 -3.81 9.20
CA PHE A 149 -2.11 -3.23 10.45
C PHE A 149 -3.27 -2.54 11.14
#